data_AF-A0A2E3C3P5-F1
#
_entry.id   AF-A0A2E3C3P5-F1
#
_cell.length_a   1.000
_cell.length_b   1.000
_cell.length_c   1.000
_cell.angle_alpha   90.00
_cell.angle_beta   90.00
_cell.angle_gamma   90.00
#
_symmetry.space_group_name_H-M   'P 1'
#
loop_
_entity.id
_entity.type
_entity.pdbx_description
1 polymer ?
#
loop_
_entity_poly.entity_id
_entity_poly.type
_entity_poly.pdbx_seq_one_letter_code
_entity_poly.pdbx_strand_id
1 'polypeptide(L)'
;MQPYAQTQAAIEILAEAEEISRPVDRVMSFYFRNNRYIGSKDKKAIAEQVYSTLRQQGLIDWALQQVELQPTARLRVAGQMLLEGQDLSQTFHGERFAPRPLNGTEKAVEGILEKMEHAPTYAKLNYPAWAGKLLLKAFDERLHEAMEALNEQSPTDIRMNLLKGKKDRVAMILADDGLEGEVTPLSANGVRLSNPGNLFGMQAFRDGLF
;
A
#
# COMPACT_ATOMS: atom_id res chain seq x y z
N MET A 1 -12.76 -11.73 8.53
CA MET A 1 -12.32 -12.67 7.48
C MET A 1 -11.10 -13.42 7.99
N GLN A 2 -10.80 -14.63 7.50
CA GLN A 2 -9.53 -15.30 7.85
C GLN A 2 -8.37 -14.66 7.07
N PRO A 3 -7.12 -14.64 7.60
CA PRO A 3 -6.00 -13.98 6.94
C PRO A 3 -5.77 -14.43 5.49
N TYR A 4 -5.82 -15.74 5.22
CA TYR A 4 -5.66 -16.26 3.86
C TYR A 4 -6.71 -15.73 2.86
N ALA A 5 -7.93 -15.44 3.32
CA ALA A 5 -8.98 -14.92 2.48
C ALA A 5 -8.80 -13.41 2.22
N GLN A 6 -8.16 -12.69 3.14
CA GLN A 6 -7.69 -11.31 2.89
C GLN A 6 -6.58 -11.31 1.82
N THR A 7 -5.64 -12.26 1.88
CA THR A 7 -4.62 -12.47 0.84
C THR A 7 -5.24 -12.74 -0.53
N GLN A 8 -6.23 -13.63 -0.61
CA GLN A 8 -6.93 -13.88 -1.87
C GLN A 8 -7.56 -12.61 -2.45
N ALA A 9 -8.21 -11.79 -1.60
CA ALA A 9 -8.77 -10.51 -2.03
C ALA A 9 -7.70 -9.53 -2.52
N ALA A 10 -6.54 -9.46 -1.85
CA ALA A 10 -5.42 -8.61 -2.27
C ALA A 10 -4.88 -9.02 -3.66
N ILE A 11 -4.76 -10.33 -3.90
CA ILE A 11 -4.36 -10.88 -5.21
C ILE A 11 -5.36 -10.47 -6.30
N GLU A 12 -6.66 -10.61 -6.04
CA GLU A 12 -7.72 -10.25 -7.00
C GLU A 12 -7.73 -8.76 -7.32
N ILE A 13 -7.58 -7.90 -6.31
CA ILE A 13 -7.52 -6.44 -6.48
C ILE A 13 -6.33 -6.03 -7.34
N LEU A 14 -5.13 -6.57 -7.07
CA LEU A 14 -3.92 -6.26 -7.83
C LEU A 14 -4.03 -6.77 -9.26
N ALA A 15 -4.54 -7.99 -9.46
CA ALA A 15 -4.75 -8.57 -10.79
C ALA A 15 -5.75 -7.73 -11.62
N GLU A 16 -6.88 -7.34 -11.02
CA GLU A 16 -7.87 -6.50 -11.68
C GLU A 16 -7.26 -5.14 -12.05
N ALA A 17 -6.51 -4.50 -11.15
CA ALA A 17 -5.88 -3.21 -11.40
C ALA A 17 -4.88 -3.25 -12.56
N GLU A 18 -4.11 -4.34 -12.67
CA GLU A 18 -3.19 -4.59 -13.79
C GLU A 18 -3.95 -4.79 -15.10
N GLU A 19 -5.00 -5.63 -15.10
CA GLU A 19 -5.78 -5.95 -16.30
C GLU A 19 -6.47 -4.73 -16.91
N ILE A 20 -7.13 -3.91 -16.08
CA ILE A 20 -7.92 -2.77 -16.56
C ILE A 20 -7.15 -1.45 -16.56
N SER A 21 -5.87 -1.47 -16.17
CA SER A 21 -4.97 -0.30 -16.09
C SER A 21 -5.59 0.88 -15.33
N ARG A 22 -6.17 0.61 -14.15
CA ARG A 22 -6.78 1.64 -13.29
C ARG A 22 -6.02 1.84 -11.99
N PRO A 23 -6.11 3.03 -11.39
CA PRO A 23 -5.58 3.29 -10.06
C PRO A 23 -6.12 2.29 -9.02
N VAL A 24 -5.22 1.69 -8.24
CA VAL A 24 -5.52 0.59 -7.31
C VAL A 24 -6.50 1.03 -6.22
N ASP A 25 -6.47 2.28 -5.78
CA ASP A 25 -7.42 2.87 -4.84
C ASP A 25 -8.87 2.84 -5.35
N ARG A 26 -9.06 3.04 -6.67
CA ARG A 26 -10.38 2.98 -7.32
C ARG A 26 -10.86 1.55 -7.43
N VAL A 27 -9.97 0.62 -7.75
CA VAL A 27 -10.26 -0.83 -7.82
C VAL A 27 -10.65 -1.35 -6.43
N MET A 28 -9.86 -1.08 -5.40
CA MET A 28 -10.18 -1.42 -4.01
C MET A 28 -11.54 -0.85 -3.58
N SER A 29 -11.79 0.42 -3.88
CA SER A 29 -13.06 1.06 -3.54
C SER A 29 -14.25 0.37 -4.21
N PHE A 30 -14.12 -0.05 -5.47
CA PHE A 30 -15.14 -0.81 -6.18
C PHE A 30 -15.31 -2.21 -5.60
N TYR A 31 -14.21 -2.94 -5.41
CA TYR A 31 -14.18 -4.27 -4.81
C TYR A 31 -14.88 -4.29 -3.44
N PHE A 32 -14.57 -3.35 -2.55
CA PHE A 32 -15.20 -3.27 -1.23
C PHE A 32 -16.67 -2.85 -1.23
N ARG A 33 -17.15 -2.12 -2.25
CA ARG A 33 -18.57 -1.79 -2.40
C ARG A 33 -19.40 -3.00 -2.82
N ASN A 34 -18.83 -3.85 -3.68
CA ASN A 34 -19.48 -5.05 -4.18
C ASN A 34 -19.40 -6.22 -3.16
N ASN A 35 -18.38 -6.22 -2.30
CA ASN A 35 -18.18 -7.24 -1.27
C ASN A 35 -18.54 -6.72 0.13
N ARG A 36 -19.85 -6.48 0.37
CA ARG A 36 -20.36 -5.88 1.62
C ARG A 36 -20.08 -6.68 2.90
N TYR A 37 -19.77 -7.97 2.77
CA TYR A 37 -19.41 -8.83 3.90
C TYR A 37 -18.01 -8.53 4.46
N ILE A 38 -17.15 -7.79 3.73
CA ILE A 38 -15.82 -7.41 4.19
C ILE A 38 -15.96 -6.27 5.22
N GLY A 39 -15.66 -6.57 6.48
CA GLY A 39 -15.72 -5.59 7.58
C GLY A 39 -14.59 -4.56 7.52
N SER A 40 -14.69 -3.49 8.33
CA SER A 40 -13.68 -2.41 8.36
C SER A 40 -12.26 -2.90 8.68
N LYS A 41 -12.12 -3.84 9.63
CA LYS A 41 -10.83 -4.45 9.97
C LYS A 41 -10.25 -5.23 8.79
N ASP A 42 -11.07 -5.99 8.08
CA ASP A 42 -10.65 -6.76 6.92
C ASP A 42 -10.26 -5.84 5.75
N LYS A 43 -11.03 -4.75 5.51
CA LYS A 43 -10.68 -3.74 4.49
C LYS A 43 -9.31 -3.11 4.76
N LYS A 44 -9.02 -2.80 6.03
CA LYS A 44 -7.71 -2.27 6.43
C LYS A 44 -6.59 -3.28 6.13
N ALA A 45 -6.74 -4.53 6.56
CA ALA A 45 -5.75 -5.58 6.33
C ALA A 45 -5.49 -5.83 4.83
N ILE A 46 -6.55 -5.90 4.02
CA ILE A 46 -6.44 -6.05 2.56
C ILE A 46 -5.72 -4.85 1.95
N ALA A 47 -6.10 -3.62 2.30
CA ALA A 47 -5.45 -2.42 1.78
C ALA A 47 -3.97 -2.33 2.17
N GLU A 48 -3.64 -2.71 3.41
CA GLU A 48 -2.27 -2.77 3.90
C GLU A 48 -1.42 -3.75 3.10
N GLN A 49 -1.91 -4.96 2.84
CA GLN A 49 -1.22 -5.96 2.03
C GLN A 49 -1.07 -5.54 0.56
N VAL A 50 -2.08 -4.89 -0.01
CA VAL A 50 -2.02 -4.35 -1.38
C VAL A 50 -0.92 -3.29 -1.47
N TYR A 51 -0.91 -2.31 -0.56
CA TYR A 51 0.10 -1.24 -0.60
C TYR A 51 1.50 -1.71 -0.18
N SER A 52 1.63 -2.66 0.75
CA SER A 52 2.93 -3.26 1.08
C SER A 52 3.53 -3.96 -0.14
N THR A 53 2.70 -4.69 -0.89
CA THR A 53 3.11 -5.34 -2.14
C THR A 53 3.57 -4.33 -3.18
N LEU A 54 2.81 -3.25 -3.41
CA LEU A 54 3.17 -2.21 -4.38
C LEU A 54 4.47 -1.47 -4.03
N ARG A 55 4.74 -1.23 -2.73
CA ARG A 55 5.98 -0.58 -2.26
C ARG A 55 7.23 -1.44 -2.43
N GLN A 56 7.06 -2.74 -2.65
CA GLN A 56 8.16 -3.68 -2.87
C GLN A 56 8.14 -4.29 -4.28
N GLN A 57 7.22 -3.82 -5.14
CA GLN A 57 6.94 -4.46 -6.42
C GLN A 57 8.17 -4.53 -7.33
N GLY A 58 8.94 -3.45 -7.46
CA GLY A 58 10.13 -3.40 -8.30
C GLY A 58 11.22 -4.39 -7.87
N LEU A 59 11.41 -4.55 -6.56
CA LEU A 59 12.36 -5.52 -6.00
C LEU A 59 11.86 -6.95 -6.22
N ILE A 60 10.59 -7.21 -5.91
CA ILE A 60 9.97 -8.54 -6.05
C ILE A 60 9.94 -8.95 -7.53
N ASP A 61 9.53 -8.07 -8.43
CA ASP A 61 9.47 -8.34 -9.88
C ASP A 61 10.84 -8.71 -10.43
N TRP A 62 11.88 -7.95 -10.06
CA TRP A 62 13.25 -8.27 -10.47
C TRP A 62 13.70 -9.63 -9.93
N ALA A 63 13.41 -9.93 -8.67
CA ALA A 63 13.82 -11.18 -8.03
C ALA A 63 13.07 -12.40 -8.58
N LEU A 64 11.76 -12.26 -8.89
CA LEU A 64 10.96 -13.27 -9.59
C LEU A 64 11.58 -13.62 -10.95
N GLN A 65 12.05 -12.62 -11.70
CA GLN A 65 12.72 -12.86 -12.97
C GLN A 65 14.05 -13.62 -12.80
N GLN A 66 14.76 -13.44 -11.68
CA GLN A 66 16.01 -14.17 -11.39
C GLN A 66 15.77 -15.66 -11.06
N VAL A 67 14.53 -16.05 -10.77
CA VAL A 67 14.10 -17.45 -10.56
C VAL A 67 13.21 -17.93 -11.71
N GLU A 68 13.33 -17.30 -12.88
CA GLU A 68 12.61 -17.65 -14.12
C GLU A 68 11.07 -17.57 -14.03
N LEU A 69 10.56 -16.80 -13.07
CA LEU A 69 9.12 -16.55 -12.90
C LEU A 69 8.71 -15.23 -13.54
N GLN A 70 7.58 -15.26 -14.24
CA GLN A 70 6.92 -14.04 -14.70
C GLN A 70 6.21 -13.37 -13.52
N PRO A 71 6.45 -12.07 -13.28
CA PRO A 71 5.74 -11.34 -12.24
C PRO A 71 4.23 -11.30 -12.49
N THR A 72 3.46 -11.72 -11.49
CA THR A 72 1.99 -11.65 -11.47
C THR A 72 1.56 -11.10 -10.12
N ALA A 73 0.37 -10.50 -10.03
CA ALA A 73 -0.23 -10.06 -8.76
C ALA A 73 -0.12 -11.13 -7.64
N ARG A 74 -0.38 -12.39 -7.99
CA ARG A 74 -0.29 -13.54 -7.07
C ARG A 74 1.13 -13.77 -6.55
N LEU A 75 2.12 -13.81 -7.45
CA LEU A 75 3.51 -14.03 -7.08
C LEU A 75 4.14 -12.81 -6.38
N ARG A 76 3.66 -11.60 -6.67
CA ARG A 76 4.03 -10.39 -5.95
C ARG A 76 3.59 -10.45 -4.50
N VAL A 77 2.34 -10.84 -4.25
CA VAL A 77 1.81 -11.02 -2.89
C VAL A 77 2.57 -12.14 -2.16
N ALA A 78 2.84 -13.28 -2.82
CA ALA A 78 3.69 -14.32 -2.24
C ALA A 78 5.10 -13.81 -1.90
N GLY A 79 5.72 -13.04 -2.79
CA GLY A 79 7.04 -12.47 -2.54
C GLY A 79 7.07 -11.46 -1.41
N GLN A 80 6.03 -10.64 -1.28
CA GLN A 80 5.88 -9.72 -0.15
C GLN A 80 5.71 -10.47 1.18
N MET A 81 4.96 -11.57 1.19
CA MET A 81 4.80 -12.40 2.39
C MET A 81 6.13 -13.06 2.80
N LEU A 82 6.95 -13.50 1.85
CA LEU A 82 8.29 -14.03 2.14
C LEU A 82 9.22 -12.97 2.74
N LEU A 83 9.15 -11.72 2.26
CA LEU A 83 9.89 -10.59 2.83
C LEU A 83 9.53 -10.33 4.30
N GLU A 84 8.27 -10.60 4.67
CA GLU A 84 7.79 -10.53 6.06
C GLU A 84 8.08 -11.80 6.87
N GLY A 85 8.79 -12.77 6.30
CA GLY A 85 9.15 -14.02 6.96
C GLY A 85 7.97 -14.98 7.14
N GLN A 86 6.90 -14.83 6.37
CA GLN A 86 5.72 -15.67 6.47
C GLN A 86 5.90 -17.01 5.74
N ASP A 87 5.32 -18.07 6.30
CA ASP A 87 5.21 -19.38 5.65
C ASP A 87 4.03 -19.39 4.66
N LEU A 88 4.35 -19.45 3.36
CA LEU A 88 3.35 -19.46 2.29
C LEU A 88 2.39 -20.65 2.39
N SER A 89 2.80 -21.79 2.95
CA SER A 89 1.94 -22.97 3.06
C SER A 89 0.73 -22.74 3.99
N GLN A 90 0.83 -21.81 4.95
CA GLN A 90 -0.26 -21.43 5.83
C GLN A 90 -1.34 -20.58 5.14
N THR A 91 -1.06 -20.08 3.94
CA THR A 91 -1.99 -19.22 3.17
C THR A 91 -2.36 -19.82 1.82
N PHE A 92 -1.40 -20.37 1.09
CA PHE A 92 -1.59 -21.01 -0.20
C PHE A 92 -1.88 -22.50 -0.03
N HIS A 93 -2.97 -22.83 0.65
CA HIS A 93 -3.39 -24.22 0.90
C HIS A 93 -4.67 -24.61 0.13
N GLY A 94 -5.38 -23.65 -0.47
CA GLY A 94 -6.55 -23.90 -1.31
C GLY A 94 -7.81 -24.38 -0.61
N GLU A 95 -7.86 -24.31 0.73
CA GLU A 95 -9.14 -24.44 1.44
C GLU A 95 -10.08 -23.29 1.05
N ARG A 96 -11.32 -23.34 1.56
CA ARG A 96 -12.36 -22.37 1.23
C ARG A 96 -11.86 -20.92 1.42
N PHE A 97 -11.86 -20.16 0.33
CA PHE A 97 -11.39 -18.76 0.23
C PHE A 97 -9.88 -18.54 0.32
N ALA A 98 -9.08 -19.58 0.56
CA ALA A 98 -7.63 -19.48 0.51
C ALA A 98 -7.14 -19.52 -0.95
N PRO A 99 -6.05 -18.81 -1.28
CA PRO A 99 -5.38 -19.00 -2.55
C PRO A 99 -5.03 -20.46 -2.76
N ARG A 100 -5.14 -20.92 -4.01
CA ARG A 100 -4.73 -22.28 -4.38
C ARG A 100 -3.25 -22.50 -4.03
N PRO A 101 -2.82 -23.74 -3.77
CA PRO A 101 -1.40 -24.05 -3.58
C PRO A 101 -0.55 -23.59 -4.75
N LEU A 102 0.68 -23.17 -4.44
CA LEU A 102 1.68 -22.88 -5.45
C LEU A 102 1.96 -24.16 -6.25
N ASN A 103 1.90 -24.06 -7.57
CA ASN A 103 2.25 -25.17 -8.45
C ASN A 103 3.77 -25.40 -8.47
N GLY A 104 4.22 -26.49 -9.12
CA GLY A 104 5.63 -26.86 -9.15
C GLY A 104 6.58 -25.78 -9.68
N THR A 105 6.12 -24.97 -10.65
CA THR A 105 6.88 -23.83 -11.17
C THR A 105 6.84 -22.66 -10.19
N GLU A 106 5.65 -22.29 -9.69
CA GLU A 106 5.47 -21.16 -8.76
C GLU A 106 6.28 -21.31 -7.47
N LYS A 107 6.55 -22.53 -7.01
CA LYS A 107 7.40 -22.79 -5.82
C LYS A 107 8.80 -22.20 -5.92
N ALA A 108 9.31 -21.94 -7.12
CA ALA A 108 10.58 -21.23 -7.31
C ALA A 108 10.58 -19.83 -6.65
N VAL A 109 9.42 -19.26 -6.33
CA VAL A 109 9.29 -18.01 -5.58
C VAL A 109 9.98 -18.06 -4.21
N GLU A 110 10.10 -19.23 -3.59
CA GLU A 110 10.80 -19.40 -2.30
C GLU A 110 12.28 -18.99 -2.38
N GLY A 111 12.87 -19.03 -3.58
CA GLY A 111 14.26 -18.65 -3.83
C GLY A 111 14.48 -17.15 -4.08
N ILE A 112 13.45 -16.29 -4.07
CA ILE A 112 13.64 -14.87 -4.43
C ILE A 112 14.51 -14.10 -3.43
N LEU A 113 14.45 -14.44 -2.13
CA LEU A 113 15.15 -13.70 -1.08
C LEU A 113 16.66 -13.69 -1.30
N GLU A 114 17.23 -14.83 -1.72
CA GLU A 114 18.65 -14.96 -2.05
C GLU A 114 19.07 -14.09 -3.24
N LYS A 115 18.14 -13.79 -4.15
CA LYS A 115 18.44 -12.98 -5.34
C LYS A 115 18.51 -11.50 -4.99
N MET A 116 17.66 -11.04 -4.07
CA MET A 116 17.45 -9.61 -3.77
C MET A 116 18.73 -8.87 -3.34
N GLU A 117 19.71 -9.55 -2.74
CA GLU A 117 21.02 -8.95 -2.40
C GLU A 117 21.71 -8.35 -3.64
N HIS A 118 21.58 -9.04 -4.78
CA HIS A 118 22.19 -8.68 -6.06
C HIS A 118 21.31 -7.73 -6.90
N ALA A 119 20.19 -7.25 -6.35
CA ALA A 119 19.28 -6.40 -7.09
C ALA A 119 19.94 -5.06 -7.49
N PRO A 120 19.71 -4.59 -8.73
CA PRO A 120 20.17 -3.28 -9.17
C PRO A 120 19.46 -2.17 -8.41
N THR A 121 20.07 -0.98 -8.39
CA THR A 121 19.56 0.18 -7.64
C THR A 121 18.11 0.52 -7.94
N TYR A 122 17.67 0.44 -9.21
CA TYR A 122 16.28 0.74 -9.57
C TYR A 122 15.27 -0.21 -8.91
N ALA A 123 15.63 -1.49 -8.78
CA ALA A 123 14.78 -2.49 -8.17
C ALA A 123 14.74 -2.29 -6.65
N LYS A 124 15.91 -2.07 -6.02
CA LYS A 124 16.02 -1.79 -4.57
C LYS A 124 15.26 -0.53 -4.16
N LEU A 125 15.30 0.50 -5.00
CA LEU A 125 14.61 1.78 -4.76
C LEU A 125 13.20 1.83 -5.38
N ASN A 126 12.68 0.70 -5.87
CA ASN A 126 11.31 0.53 -6.36
C ASN A 126 10.86 1.57 -7.41
N TYR A 127 11.69 1.81 -8.43
CA TYR A 127 11.32 2.62 -9.58
C TYR A 127 11.65 1.90 -10.90
N PRO A 128 10.94 2.21 -11.99
CA PRO A 128 11.17 1.52 -13.26
C PRO A 128 12.54 1.89 -13.83
N ALA A 129 13.27 0.90 -14.36
CA ALA A 129 14.65 1.08 -14.84
C ALA A 129 14.83 2.25 -15.82
N TRP A 130 13.85 2.50 -16.69
CA TRP A 130 13.89 3.60 -17.66
C TRP A 130 13.90 4.99 -17.00
N ALA A 131 13.34 5.13 -15.79
CA ALA A 131 13.25 6.40 -15.09
C ALA A 131 14.58 6.78 -14.39
N GLY A 132 15.51 5.84 -14.23
CA GLY A 132 16.74 6.05 -13.45
C GLY A 132 17.54 7.28 -13.89
N LYS A 133 17.71 7.51 -15.20
CA LYS A 133 18.43 8.69 -15.72
C LYS A 133 17.69 10.01 -15.41
N LEU A 134 16.36 9.99 -15.45
CA LEU A 134 15.53 11.16 -15.17
C LEU A 134 15.54 11.50 -13.68
N LEU A 135 15.43 10.49 -12.83
CA LEU A 135 15.46 10.63 -11.39
C LEU A 135 16.84 11.07 -10.90
N LEU A 136 17.92 10.50 -11.46
CA LEU A 136 19.29 10.95 -11.15
C LEU A 136 19.49 12.41 -11.56
N LYS A 137 18.97 12.85 -12.70
CA LYS A 137 19.03 14.26 -13.09
C LYS A 137 18.24 15.18 -12.15
N ALA A 138 17.12 14.70 -11.61
CA ALA A 138 16.22 15.49 -10.76
C ALA A 138 16.69 15.59 -9.30
N PHE A 139 17.23 14.49 -8.75
CA PHE A 139 17.58 14.38 -7.33
C PHE A 139 19.09 14.30 -7.08
N ASP A 140 19.89 13.97 -8.09
CA ASP A 140 21.35 13.82 -8.00
C ASP A 140 21.76 12.92 -6.81
N GLU A 141 22.60 13.42 -5.91
CA GLU A 141 23.04 12.71 -4.70
C GLU A 141 21.87 12.35 -3.75
N ARG A 142 20.72 13.04 -3.84
CA ARG A 142 19.52 12.79 -3.00
C ARG A 142 18.61 11.70 -3.55
N LEU A 143 18.98 11.03 -4.64
CA LEU A 143 18.13 10.02 -5.27
C LEU A 143 17.71 8.93 -4.28
N HIS A 144 18.63 8.43 -3.46
CA HIS A 144 18.34 7.36 -2.50
C HIS A 144 17.31 7.81 -1.47
N GLU A 145 17.59 8.92 -0.77
CA GLU A 145 16.71 9.56 0.21
C GLU A 145 15.29 9.80 -0.36
N ALA A 146 15.21 10.35 -1.57
CA ALA A 146 13.94 10.66 -2.20
C ALA A 146 13.12 9.41 -2.53
N MET A 147 13.77 8.34 -3.04
CA MET A 147 13.05 7.11 -3.40
C MET A 147 12.68 6.28 -2.17
N GLU A 148 13.51 6.26 -1.13
CA GLU A 148 13.16 5.66 0.16
C GLU A 148 11.91 6.34 0.74
N ALA A 149 11.87 7.68 0.77
CA ALA A 149 10.70 8.42 1.25
C ALA A 149 9.42 8.13 0.43
N LEU A 150 9.53 7.91 -0.89
CA LEU A 150 8.38 7.52 -1.72
C LEU A 150 7.90 6.09 -1.47
N ASN A 151 8.76 5.21 -0.95
CA ASN A 151 8.42 3.84 -0.59
C ASN A 151 7.89 3.71 0.84
N GLU A 152 7.86 4.79 1.62
CA GLU A 152 7.24 4.80 2.94
C GLU A 152 5.73 5.05 2.87
N GLN A 153 5.03 4.74 3.96
CA GLN A 153 3.63 5.12 4.08
C GLN A 153 3.52 6.63 4.26
N SER A 154 2.82 7.29 3.33
CA SER A 154 2.55 8.72 3.43
C SER A 154 1.69 9.05 4.67
N PRO A 155 2.02 10.11 5.43
CA PRO A 155 1.17 10.60 6.51
C PRO A 155 -0.16 11.14 5.96
N THR A 156 -1.20 11.15 6.80
CA THR A 156 -2.49 11.74 6.42
C THR A 156 -2.55 13.19 6.90
N ASP A 157 -2.42 14.12 5.97
CA ASP A 157 -2.52 15.55 6.24
C ASP A 157 -3.90 16.07 5.77
N ILE A 158 -4.62 16.79 6.64
CA ILE A 158 -5.88 17.48 6.33
C ILE A 158 -5.70 19.00 6.36
N ARG A 159 -6.57 19.75 5.69
CA ARG A 159 -6.51 21.22 5.66
C ARG A 159 -7.70 21.84 6.36
N MET A 160 -7.47 22.52 7.47
CA MET A 160 -8.51 23.26 8.18
C MET A 160 -9.18 24.31 7.28
N ASN A 161 -10.51 24.34 7.29
CA ASN A 161 -11.31 25.34 6.58
C ASN A 161 -11.51 26.59 7.44
N LEU A 162 -10.58 27.54 7.30
CA LEU A 162 -10.63 28.79 8.06
C LEU A 162 -11.80 29.73 7.68
N LEU A 163 -12.53 29.46 6.59
CA LEU A 163 -13.76 30.19 6.26
C LEU A 163 -14.91 29.85 7.21
N LYS A 164 -14.85 28.69 7.89
CA LYS A 164 -15.88 28.22 8.83
C LYS A 164 -15.50 28.40 10.30
N GLY A 165 -14.26 28.78 10.60
CA GLY A 165 -13.81 29.00 11.98
C GLY A 165 -12.36 29.43 12.11
N LYS A 166 -12.00 29.98 13.27
CA LYS A 166 -10.60 30.25 13.63
C LYS A 166 -9.86 28.94 13.94
N LYS A 167 -8.54 28.93 13.75
CA LYS A 167 -7.66 27.77 13.95
C LYS A 167 -7.94 27.01 15.26
N ASP A 168 -7.96 27.71 16.39
CA ASP A 168 -8.14 27.08 17.71
C ASP A 168 -9.52 26.41 17.84
N ARG A 169 -10.55 27.02 17.26
CA ARG A 169 -11.90 26.46 17.26
C ARG A 169 -11.98 25.22 16.37
N VAL A 170 -11.35 25.24 15.21
CA VAL A 170 -11.33 24.06 14.31
C VAL A 170 -10.54 22.93 14.99
N ALA A 171 -9.37 23.21 15.56
CA ALA A 171 -8.58 22.22 16.29
C ALA A 171 -9.35 21.59 17.45
N MET A 172 -10.09 22.38 18.23
CA MET A 172 -10.94 21.88 19.32
C MET A 172 -12.04 20.95 18.80
N ILE A 173 -12.73 21.32 17.71
CA ILE A 173 -13.78 20.47 17.12
C ILE A 173 -13.20 19.17 16.54
N LEU A 174 -12.01 19.22 15.94
CA LEU A 174 -11.32 18.02 15.47
C LEU A 174 -10.99 17.09 16.65
N ALA A 175 -10.52 17.64 17.77
CA ALA A 175 -10.25 16.88 18.98
C ALA A 175 -11.54 16.26 19.58
N ASP A 176 -12.66 17.00 19.57
CA ASP A 176 -13.98 16.49 20.00
C ASP A 176 -14.46 15.33 19.11
N ASP A 177 -14.16 15.36 17.81
CA ASP A 177 -14.40 14.25 16.86
C ASP A 177 -13.36 13.11 17.00
N GLY A 178 -12.45 13.21 17.97
CA GLY A 178 -11.43 12.20 18.28
C GLY A 178 -10.23 12.18 17.34
N LEU A 179 -10.03 13.25 16.55
CA LEU A 179 -8.85 13.41 15.71
C LEU A 179 -7.70 14.01 16.51
N GLU A 180 -6.56 13.33 16.42
CA GLU A 180 -5.31 13.78 17.01
C GLU A 180 -4.31 14.10 15.88
N GLY A 181 -3.54 15.17 16.07
CA GLY A 181 -2.57 15.57 15.08
C GLY A 181 -1.85 16.86 15.43
N GLU A 182 -0.82 17.15 14.65
CA GLU A 182 0.02 18.33 14.81
C GLU A 182 -0.04 19.21 13.56
N VAL A 183 0.26 20.49 13.70
CA VAL A 183 0.30 21.41 12.55
C VAL A 183 1.40 20.95 11.58
N THR A 184 1.09 20.93 10.29
CA THR A 184 2.07 20.52 9.28
C THR A 184 3.27 21.47 9.25
N PRO A 185 4.50 20.99 9.01
CA PRO A 185 5.71 21.83 9.05
C PRO A 185 5.70 23.01 8.06
N LEU A 186 5.03 22.85 6.91
CA LEU A 186 5.05 23.82 5.82
C LEU A 186 3.79 24.70 5.74
N SER A 187 2.73 24.37 6.47
CA SER A 187 1.47 25.11 6.43
C SER A 187 0.80 25.17 7.79
N ALA A 188 0.58 26.40 8.27
CA ALA A 188 -0.12 26.65 9.53
C ALA A 188 -1.60 26.20 9.52
N ASN A 189 -2.15 25.91 8.33
CA ASN A 189 -3.52 25.47 8.11
C ASN A 189 -3.65 23.95 7.91
N GLY A 190 -2.52 23.26 7.75
CA GLY A 190 -2.49 21.81 7.64
C GLY A 190 -2.39 21.16 9.03
N VAL A 191 -3.04 20.02 9.20
CA VAL A 191 -2.90 19.15 10.37
C VAL A 191 -2.50 17.76 9.89
N ARG A 192 -1.38 17.25 10.38
CA ARG A 192 -0.93 15.86 10.20
C ARG A 192 -1.55 14.99 11.27
N LEU A 193 -2.37 14.04 10.85
CA LEU A 193 -3.10 13.16 11.76
C LEU A 193 -2.22 12.00 12.25
N SER A 194 -2.26 11.72 13.55
CA SER A 194 -1.64 10.54 14.16
C SER A 194 -2.56 9.31 14.12
N ASN A 195 -3.88 9.53 14.08
CA ASN A 195 -4.90 8.48 14.12
C ASN A 195 -5.93 8.59 12.98
N PRO A 196 -5.51 8.62 11.69
CA PRO A 196 -6.42 8.81 10.57
C PRO A 196 -7.47 7.68 10.51
N GLY A 197 -8.69 8.01 10.92
CA GLY A 197 -9.87 7.14 10.85
C GLY A 197 -10.62 7.28 9.52
N ASN A 198 -11.92 6.96 9.53
CA ASN A 198 -12.78 7.24 8.38
C ASN A 198 -13.17 8.72 8.35
N LEU A 199 -12.27 9.57 7.85
CA LEU A 199 -12.44 11.03 7.80
C LEU A 199 -13.75 11.45 7.11
N PHE A 200 -14.08 10.81 5.99
CA PHE A 200 -15.32 11.08 5.24
C PHE A 200 -16.60 10.73 6.02
N GLY A 201 -16.49 9.87 7.02
CA GLY A 201 -17.60 9.51 7.91
C GLY A 201 -17.86 10.53 9.02
N MET A 202 -16.88 11.39 9.33
CA MET A 202 -16.92 12.31 10.47
C MET A 202 -17.86 13.49 10.23
N GLN A 203 -18.40 14.04 11.33
CA GLN A 203 -19.29 15.18 11.26
C GLN A 203 -18.53 16.44 10.84
N ALA A 204 -17.32 16.66 11.37
CA ALA A 204 -16.47 17.78 10.96
C ALA A 204 -16.17 17.80 9.44
N PHE A 205 -16.03 16.64 8.80
CA PHE A 205 -15.88 16.57 7.33
C PHE A 205 -17.18 16.97 6.61
N ARG A 206 -18.33 16.47 7.06
CA ARG A 206 -19.64 16.81 6.47
C ARG A 206 -20.00 18.28 6.63
N ASP A 207 -19.61 18.86 7.76
CA ASP A 207 -19.74 20.29 8.03
C ASP A 207 -18.66 21.11 7.33
N GLY A 208 -17.75 20.49 6.58
CA GLY A 208 -16.72 21.13 5.78
C GLY A 208 -15.71 21.92 6.61
N LEU A 209 -15.39 21.45 7.82
CA LEU A 209 -14.39 22.07 8.70
C LEU A 209 -12.95 21.75 8.27
N PHE A 210 -12.75 20.72 7.45
CA PHE A 210 -11.49 20.39 6.79
C PHE A 210 -11.72 19.73 5.43
#